data_AF-A0A9E5EJT2-F1
#
_entry.id   AF-A0A9E5EJT2-F1
#
_cell.length_a   1.000
_cell.length_b   1.000
_cell.length_c   1.000
_cell.angle_alpha   90.00
_cell.angle_beta   90.00
_cell.angle_gamma   90.00
#
_symmetry.space_group_name_H-M   'P 1'
#
loop_
_entity.id
_entity.type
_entity.pdbx_description
1 polymer ?
#
loop_
_entity_poly.entity_id
_entity_poly.type
_entity_poly.pdbx_seq_one_letter_code
_entity_poly.pdbx_strand_id
1 'polypeptide(L)' 'MKPPKYLCERCTNCCRWPGDVKVSDKEITAIASFLEIPEELFIEQYTRLRANRRGLSLIDQTDGACIFLDGQ' A
#
# COMPACT_ATOMS: atom_id res chain seq x y z
N MET A 1 -13.90 23.50 12.15
CA MET A 1 -13.32 23.10 10.84
C MET A 1 -14.46 22.69 9.93
N LYS A 2 -14.53 23.19 8.69
CA LYS A 2 -15.60 22.80 7.75
C LYS A 2 -15.25 21.44 7.14
N PRO A 3 -16.20 20.48 7.02
CA PRO A 3 -15.91 19.20 6.40
C PRO A 3 -15.53 19.37 4.91
N PRO A 4 -14.71 18.47 4.35
CA PRO A 4 -14.36 18.51 2.93
C PRO A 4 -15.63 18.37 2.09
N LYS A 5 -15.68 19.09 0.96
CA LYS A 5 -16.83 19.09 0.04
C LYS A 5 -17.10 17.70 -0.57
N TYR A 6 -16.05 16.90 -0.72
CA TYR A 6 -16.12 15.53 -1.19
C TYR A 6 -15.55 14.61 -0.11
N LEU A 7 -16.38 13.70 0.38
CA LEU A 7 -15.98 12.67 1.32
C LEU A 7 -15.60 11.42 0.55
N CYS A 8 -14.54 10.73 0.99
CA CYS A 8 -14.18 9.45 0.41
C CYS A 8 -15.29 8.43 0.68
N GLU A 9 -15.92 7.93 -0.38
CA GLU A 9 -16.95 6.89 -0.31
C GLU A 9 -16.36 5.48 -0.21
N ARG A 10 -15.02 5.37 -0.22
CA ARG A 10 -14.28 4.10 -0.16
C ARG A 10 -14.60 3.17 -1.34
N CYS A 11 -14.99 3.75 -2.47
CA CYS A 11 -15.34 3.07 -3.72
C CYS A 11 -14.15 2.83 -4.66
N THR A 12 -12.92 2.90 -4.13
CA THR A 12 -11.60 2.69 -4.77
C THR A 12 -11.28 3.37 -6.12
N ASN A 13 -12.22 4.07 -6.75
CA ASN A 13 -12.09 4.70 -8.07
C ASN A 13 -10.97 5.75 -8.12
N CYS A 14 -10.68 6.40 -7.00
CA CYS A 14 -9.57 7.35 -6.89
C CYS A 14 -8.26 6.73 -6.37
N CYS A 15 -8.29 5.50 -5.85
CA CYS A 15 -7.12 4.79 -5.30
C CYS A 15 -6.28 4.11 -6.38
N ARG A 16 -6.22 4.70 -7.58
CA ARG A 16 -5.53 4.20 -8.78
C ARG A 16 -4.52 5.22 -9.30
N TRP A 17 -3.81 5.85 -8.37
CA TRP A 17 -2.82 6.88 -8.67
C TRP A 17 -1.54 6.53 -7.92
N PRO A 18 -0.36 6.68 -8.55
CA PRO A 18 0.91 6.39 -7.92
C PRO A 18 1.04 7.10 -6.57
N GLY A 19 1.41 6.36 -5.53
CA GLY A 19 1.46 6.86 -4.16
C GLY A 19 2.38 6.06 -3.25
N ASP A 20 2.56 6.57 -2.04
CA ASP A 20 3.29 5.86 -0.99
C ASP A 20 2.28 5.22 -0.03
N VAL A 21 2.09 3.90 -0.10
CA VAL A 21 1.40 3.13 0.93
C VAL A 21 2.45 2.64 1.92
N LYS A 22 2.78 3.50 2.89
CA LYS A 22 3.78 3.22 3.91
C LYS A 22 3.35 2.02 4.76
N VAL A 23 4.28 1.09 4.98
CA VAL A 23 4.13 -0.01 5.93
C VAL A 23 5.16 0.12 7.07
N SER A 24 4.76 -0.32 8.25
CA SER A 24 5.61 -0.50 9.43
C SER A 24 6.03 -1.96 9.57
N ASP A 25 7.07 -2.22 10.38
CA ASP A 25 7.56 -3.58 10.61
C ASP A 25 6.47 -4.53 11.13
N LYS A 26 5.57 -4.02 12.00
CA LYS A 26 4.42 -4.80 12.49
C LYS A 26 3.44 -5.17 11.38
N GLU A 27 3.20 -4.26 10.44
CA GLU A 27 2.33 -4.51 9.30
C GLU A 27 3.00 -5.47 8.31
N ILE A 28 4.31 -5.36 8.11
CA ILE A 28 5.09 -6.32 7.30
C ILE A 28 4.93 -7.73 7.87
N THR A 29 5.17 -7.94 9.17
CA THR A 29 4.98 -9.24 9.83
C THR A 29 3.55 -9.76 9.67
N ALA A 30 2.55 -8.91 9.88
CA ALA A 30 1.15 -9.31 9.81
C ALA A 30 0.73 -9.69 8.38
N ILE A 31 1.14 -8.93 7.37
CA ILE A 31 0.80 -9.19 5.97
C ILE A 31 1.57 -10.41 5.45
N ALA A 32 2.86 -10.55 5.76
CA ALA A 32 3.65 -11.72 5.36
C ALA A 32 3.06 -13.02 5.95
N SER A 33 2.64 -12.98 7.22
CA SER A 33 1.94 -14.09 7.88
C SER A 33 0.60 -14.41 7.22
N PHE A 34 -0.20 -13.39 6.88
CA PHE A 34 -1.46 -13.57 6.15
C PHE A 34 -1.27 -14.20 4.75
N LEU A 35 -0.17 -13.85 4.08
CA LEU A 35 0.19 -14.40 2.77
C LEU A 35 0.90 -15.75 2.86
N GLU A 36 1.16 -16.25 4.07
CA GLU A 36 1.90 -17.49 4.35
C GLU A 36 3.31 -17.52 3.72
N ILE A 37 3.98 -16.36 3.66
CA ILE A 37 5.35 -16.20 3.16
C ILE A 37 6.29 -15.61 4.22
N PRO A 38 7.61 -15.87 4.12
CA PRO A 38 8.62 -15.16 4.91
C PRO A 38 8.59 -13.64 4.72
N GLU A 39 8.90 -12.89 5.79
CA GLU A 39 8.97 -11.42 5.75
C GLU A 39 9.98 -10.91 4.70
N GLU A 40 11.10 -11.60 4.54
CA GLU A 40 12.15 -11.27 3.57
C GLU A 40 11.60 -11.30 2.13
N LEU A 41 10.84 -12.35 1.81
CA LEU A 41 10.18 -12.48 0.51
C LEU A 41 9.09 -11.41 0.34
N PHE A 42 8.38 -11.06 1.41
CA PHE A 42 7.40 -9.98 1.35
C PHE A 42 8.05 -8.62 1.03
N ILE A 43 9.13 -8.30 1.74
CA ILE A 43 9.89 -7.05 1.55
C ILE A 43 10.43 -6.99 0.12
N GLU A 44 11.00 -8.08 -0.38
CA GLU A 44 11.57 -8.14 -1.73
C GLU A 44 10.51 -8.00 -2.83
N GLN A 45 9.40 -8.73 -2.74
CA GLN A 45 8.45 -8.85 -3.83
C GLN A 45 7.35 -7.79 -3.81
N TYR A 46 7.00 -7.25 -2.64
CA TYR A 46 5.82 -6.39 -2.49
C TYR A 46 6.14 -4.99 -2.02
N THR A 47 7.40 -4.66 -1.74
CA THR A 47 7.77 -3.32 -1.24
C THR A 47 8.84 -2.62 -2.07
N ARG A 48 8.86 -1.29 -1.98
CA ARG A 48 9.88 -0.40 -2.52
C ARG A 48 10.34 0.58 -1.45
N LEU A 49 11.57 1.06 -1.57
CA LEU A 49 12.05 2.19 -0.77
C LEU A 49 11.23 3.44 -1.09
N ARG A 50 10.82 4.15 -0.03
CA ARG A 50 10.14 5.43 -0.17
C ARG A 50 11.07 6.50 -0.72
N ALA A 51 10.50 7.54 -1.33
CA ALA A 51 11.26 8.66 -1.89
C ALA A 51 12.19 9.34 -0.87
N ASN A 52 11.75 9.43 0.39
CA ASN A 52 12.55 9.98 1.49
C ASN A 52 13.52 8.97 2.14
N ARG A 53 13.53 7.72 1.66
CA ARG A 53 14.36 6.61 2.15
C ARG A 53 14.21 6.29 3.65
N ARG A 54 13.10 6.71 4.28
CA ARG A 54 12.82 6.48 5.72
C ARG A 54 11.77 5.39 5.93
N GLY A 55 11.82 4.33 5.14
CA GLY A 55 10.94 3.17 5.25
C GLY A 55 10.51 2.63 3.90
N LEU A 56 9.61 1.67 3.97
CA LEU A 56 9.09 0.93 2.83
C LEU A 56 7.67 1.39 2.49
N SER A 57 7.36 1.34 1.21
CA SER A 57 6.01 1.46 0.67
C SER A 57 5.69 0.19 -0.09
N LEU A 58 4.42 -0.20 -0.15
CA LEU A 58 3.99 -1.21 -1.11
C LEU A 58 4.28 -0.74 -2.54
N ILE A 59 4.52 -1.71 -3.42
CA ILE A 59 4.63 -1.45 -4.86
C ILE A 59 3.25 -1.22 -5.49
N ASP A 60 3.27 -0.64 -6.68
CA ASP A 60 2.08 -0.25 -7.43
C ASP A 60 1.82 -1.23 -8.58
N GLN A 61 0.55 -1.41 -8.93
CA GLN A 61 0.09 -2.02 -10.17
C GLN A 61 0.37 -1.11 -11.37
N THR A 62 0.12 -1.59 -12.59
CA THR A 62 0.35 -0.80 -13.82
C THR A 62 -0.50 0.45 -13.91
N ASP A 63 -1.68 0.47 -13.29
CA ASP A 63 -2.57 1.63 -13.21
C ASP A 63 -2.24 2.56 -12.04
N GLY A 64 -1.19 2.29 -11.28
CA GLY A 64 -0.80 3.05 -10.09
C GLY A 64 -1.60 2.72 -8.83
N ALA A 65 -2.49 1.72 -8.87
CA ALA A 65 -3.12 1.20 -7.66
C ALA A 65 -2.11 0.46 -6.78
N CYS A 66 -2.40 0.30 -5.49
CA CYS A 66 -1.60 -0.57 -4.62
C CYS A 66 -1.65 -2.03 -5.13
N ILE A 67 -0.55 -2.78 -5.03
CA ILE A 67 -0.48 -4.19 -5.43
C ILE A 67 -1.54 -5.10 -4.79
N PHE A 68 -2.03 -4.74 -3.59
CA PHE A 68 -3.08 -5.47 -2.87
C PHE A 68 -4.48 -4.87 -3.02
N LEU A 69 -4.67 -3.85 -3.86
CA LEU A 69 -5.99 -3.35 -4.16
C LEU A 69 -6.70 -4.32 -5.12
N ASP A 70 -7.62 -5.11 -4.57
CA ASP A 70 -8.52 -5.99 -5.34
C ASP A 70 -9.93 -5.38 -5.37
N GLY A 71 -10.55 -5.39 -6.55
CA GLY A 71 -11.93 -4.90 -6.77
C GLY A 71 -12.11 -3.47 -7.29
N GLN A 72 -13.38 -3.05 -7.30
CA GLN A 72 -13.86 -1.68 -7.50
C GLN A 72 -14.26 -1.07 -6.16
#